data_AF-A0A0N7JUM7-F1
#
_entry.id   AF-A0A0N7JUM7-F1
#
_cell.length_a   1.000
_cell.length_b   1.000
_cell.length_c   1.000
_cell.angle_alpha   90.00
_cell.angle_beta   90.00
_cell.angle_gamma   90.00
#
_symmetry.space_group_name_H-M   'P 1'
#
loop_
_entity.id
_entity.type
_entity.pdbx_description
1 polymer ?
#
loop_
_entity_poly.entity_id
_entity_poly.type
_entity_poly.pdbx_seq_one_letter_code
_entity_poly.pdbx_strand_id
1 'polypeptide(L)'
;MPTIFDDEARAEMLCYLVVGELVAMARTGDWLRTDHLVELSLVWMRANGANPEWRDRIGIVRMAVDLASDILATFGLRSEKALALLFTNGGRLDYRVPLVGQTHDGCAARLQRA
;
A
#
# COMPACT_ATOMS: atom_id res chain seq x y z
N MET A 1 16.08 -1.66 14.12
CA MET A 1 15.11 -1.82 15.23
C MET A 1 13.81 -2.32 14.62
N PRO A 2 13.05 -3.20 15.29
CA PRO A 2 11.72 -3.58 14.83
C PRO A 2 10.82 -2.35 14.78
N THR A 3 10.06 -2.15 13.71
CA THR A 3 9.05 -1.09 13.65
C THR A 3 7.92 -1.43 14.61
N ILE A 4 7.62 -0.51 15.54
CA ILE A 4 6.39 -0.57 16.34
C ILE A 4 5.23 -0.40 15.37
N PHE A 5 4.24 -1.28 15.42
CA PHE A 5 3.09 -1.21 14.52
C PHE A 5 2.07 -0.16 14.99
N ASP A 6 2.53 1.08 15.08
CA ASP A 6 1.75 2.26 15.41
C ASP A 6 0.94 2.77 14.21
N ASP A 7 0.23 3.88 14.39
CA ASP A 7 -0.65 4.42 13.34
C ASP A 7 0.10 4.81 12.06
N GLU A 8 1.35 5.26 12.18
CA GLU A 8 2.18 5.57 11.01
C GLU A 8 2.58 4.29 10.28
N ALA A 9 3.06 3.26 11.00
CA ALA A 9 3.37 1.97 10.39
C ALA A 9 2.14 1.33 9.71
N ARG A 10 0.94 1.50 10.29
CA ARG A 10 -0.32 1.06 9.68
C ARG A 10 -0.62 1.84 8.39
N ALA A 11 -0.43 3.16 8.39
CA ALA A 11 -0.63 4.00 7.22
C ALA A 11 0.38 3.69 6.10
N GLU A 12 1.66 3.52 6.43
CA GLU A 12 2.71 3.11 5.50
C GLU A 12 2.40 1.75 4.88
N MET A 13 1.99 0.78 5.69
CA MET A 13 1.62 -0.56 5.20
C MET A 13 0.42 -0.51 4.27
N LEU A 14 -0.64 0.22 4.65
CA LEU A 14 -1.82 0.40 3.81
C LEU A 14 -1.46 1.07 2.47
N CYS A 15 -0.65 2.12 2.51
CA CYS A 15 -0.17 2.83 1.32
C CYS A 15 0.63 1.89 0.41
N TYR A 16 1.52 1.08 0.97
CA TYR A 16 2.29 0.09 0.22
C TYR A 16 1.40 -0.93 -0.51
N LEU A 17 0.38 -1.44 0.17
CA LEU A 17 -0.57 -2.40 -0.43
C LEU A 17 -1.42 -1.74 -1.53
N VAL A 18 -1.91 -0.52 -1.30
CA VAL A 18 -2.65 0.25 -2.31
C VAL A 18 -1.81 0.48 -3.56
N VAL A 19 -0.53 0.85 -3.42
CA VAL A 19 0.36 1.01 -4.58
C VAL A 19 0.59 -0.33 -5.28
N GLY A 20 0.68 -1.44 -4.54
CA GLY A 20 0.73 -2.79 -5.10
C GLY A 20 -0.48 -3.14 -5.97
N GLU A 21 -1.68 -2.82 -5.51
CA GLU A 21 -2.93 -2.97 -6.27
C GLU A 21 -2.92 -2.15 -7.56
N LEU A 22 -2.50 -0.89 -7.48
CA LEU A 22 -2.39 0.00 -8.65
C LEU A 22 -1.38 -0.54 -9.67
N VAL A 23 -0.26 -1.11 -9.21
CA VAL A 23 0.73 -1.76 -10.07
C VAL A 23 0.13 -2.99 -10.76
N ALA A 24 -0.60 -3.85 -10.04
CA ALA A 24 -1.25 -5.00 -10.65
C ALA A 24 -2.26 -4.58 -11.71
N MET A 25 -3.12 -3.61 -11.41
CA MET A 25 -4.11 -3.08 -12.35
C MET A 25 -3.45 -2.49 -13.59
N ALA A 26 -2.40 -1.68 -13.44
CA ALA A 26 -1.71 -1.09 -14.58
C ALA A 26 -0.95 -2.10 -15.46
N ARG A 27 -0.46 -3.20 -14.88
CA ARG A 27 0.33 -4.23 -15.58
C ARG A 27 -0.53 -5.29 -16.25
N THR A 28 -1.62 -5.67 -15.58
CA THR A 28 -2.41 -6.86 -15.96
C THR A 28 -3.83 -6.52 -16.36
N GLY A 29 -4.34 -5.33 -16.01
CA GLY A 29 -5.75 -4.98 -16.16
C GLY A 29 -6.64 -5.56 -15.05
N ASP A 30 -6.05 -6.26 -14.07
CA ASP A 30 -6.74 -6.88 -12.94
C ASP A 30 -6.13 -6.44 -11.60
N TRP A 31 -6.96 -6.45 -10.55
CA TRP A 31 -6.53 -6.24 -9.16
C TRP A 31 -5.70 -7.43 -8.64
N LEU A 32 -4.93 -7.22 -7.58
CA LEU A 32 -4.24 -8.32 -6.92
C LEU A 32 -5.26 -9.33 -6.40
N ARG A 33 -4.97 -10.60 -6.63
CA ARG A 33 -5.66 -11.67 -5.93
C ARG A 33 -5.33 -11.58 -4.43
N THR A 34 -6.28 -12.01 -3.61
CA THR A 34 -6.16 -11.95 -2.14
C THR A 34 -4.90 -12.63 -1.60
N ASP A 35 -4.49 -13.76 -2.17
CA ASP A 35 -3.27 -14.47 -1.78
C ASP A 35 -1.99 -13.65 -2.06
N HIS A 36 -1.90 -13.01 -3.22
CA HIS A 36 -0.78 -12.11 -3.54
C HIS A 36 -0.79 -10.85 -2.66
N LEU A 37 -1.95 -10.32 -2.31
CA LEU A 37 -2.05 -9.17 -1.41
C LEU A 37 -1.59 -9.53 0.01
N VAL A 38 -1.97 -10.72 0.50
CA VAL A 38 -1.45 -11.26 1.76
C VAL A 38 0.05 -11.47 1.70
N GLU A 39 0.59 -12.01 0.61
CA GLU A 39 2.04 -12.16 0.43
C GLU A 39 2.76 -10.80 0.44
N LEU A 40 2.21 -9.80 -0.27
CA LEU A 40 2.76 -8.45 -0.30
C LEU A 40 2.78 -7.82 1.09
N SER A 41 1.76 -8.08 1.91
CA SER A 41 1.72 -7.66 3.30
C SER A 41 2.85 -8.27 4.14
N LEU A 42 3.19 -9.53 3.89
CA LEU A 42 4.30 -10.23 4.54
C LEU A 42 5.67 -9.74 4.05
N VAL A 43 5.78 -9.34 2.78
CA VAL A 43 6.98 -8.70 2.24
C VAL A 43 7.23 -7.37 2.96
N TRP A 44 6.21 -6.52 3.09
CA TRP A 44 6.33 -5.26 3.82
C TRP A 44 6.72 -5.47 5.27
N MET A 45 6.08 -6.42 5.96
CA MET A 45 6.38 -6.75 7.36
C MET A 45 7.84 -7.17 7.55
N ARG A 46 8.34 -8.07 6.70
CA ARG A 46 9.74 -8.53 6.74
C ARG A 46 10.71 -7.39 6.46
N ALA A 47 10.41 -6.54 5.48
CA ALA A 47 11.26 -5.41 5.11
C ALA A 47 11.33 -4.32 6.21
N ASN A 48 10.29 -4.17 7.02
CA ASN A 48 10.21 -3.18 8.10
C ASN A 48 10.44 -3.78 9.50
N GLY A 49 10.64 -5.10 9.62
CA GLY A 49 10.73 -5.76 10.93
C GLY A 49 9.49 -5.59 11.79
N ALA A 50 8.31 -5.46 11.18
CA ALA A 50 7.04 -5.32 11.85
C ALA A 50 6.40 -6.68 12.13
N ASN A 51 5.75 -6.84 13.28
CA ASN A 51 5.06 -8.06 13.67
C ASN A 51 3.69 -7.74 14.30
N PRO A 52 2.71 -7.23 13.52
CA PRO A 52 1.37 -6.96 14.01
C PRO A 52 0.59 -8.22 14.36
N GLU A 53 -0.42 -8.06 15.21
CA GLU A 53 -1.45 -9.07 15.40
C GLU A 53 -2.16 -9.39 14.08
N TRP A 54 -2.49 -10.66 13.88
CA TRP A 54 -3.02 -11.14 12.60
C TRP A 54 -4.32 -10.45 12.19
N ARG A 55 -5.13 -10.01 13.16
CA ARG A 55 -6.40 -9.29 12.93
C ARG A 55 -6.15 -7.90 12.33
N ASP A 56 -5.18 -7.17 12.88
CA ASP A 56 -4.85 -5.81 12.39
C ASP A 56 -4.33 -5.88 10.96
N ARG A 57 -3.49 -6.87 10.67
CA ARG A 57 -3.01 -7.14 9.31
C ARG A 57 -4.16 -7.39 8.33
N ILE A 58 -5.11 -8.26 8.68
CA ILE A 58 -6.26 -8.56 7.80
C ILE A 58 -7.12 -7.32 7.60
N GLY A 59 -7.30 -6.50 8.64
CA GLY A 59 -7.98 -5.21 8.52
C GLY A 59 -7.34 -4.33 7.45
N ILE A 60 -6.03 -4.17 7.49
CA ILE A 60 -5.28 -3.37 6.50
C ILE A 60 -5.39 -3.95 5.08
N VAL A 61 -5.22 -5.27 4.93
CA VAL A 61 -5.36 -5.94 3.63
C VAL A 61 -6.73 -5.67 3.02
N ARG A 62 -7.82 -5.77 3.81
CA ARG A 62 -9.17 -5.46 3.32
C ARG A 62 -9.34 -4.01 2.92
N MET A 63 -8.82 -3.08 3.72
CA MET A 63 -8.88 -1.64 3.41
C MET A 63 -8.13 -1.29 2.12
N ALA A 64 -7.04 -1.99 1.81
CA ALA A 64 -6.27 -1.74 0.60
C ALA A 64 -7.08 -2.00 -0.68
N VAL A 65 -7.87 -3.08 -0.69
CA VAL A 65 -8.73 -3.43 -1.84
C VAL A 65 -9.74 -2.33 -2.13
N ASP A 66 -10.42 -1.83 -1.10
CA ASP A 66 -11.42 -0.77 -1.24
C ASP A 66 -10.75 0.55 -1.68
N LEU A 67 -9.68 0.94 -0.99
CA LEU A 67 -9.04 2.24 -1.18
C LEU A 67 -8.30 2.35 -2.52
N ALA A 68 -7.75 1.25 -3.05
CA ALA A 68 -7.08 1.26 -4.34
C ALA A 68 -8.01 1.66 -5.48
N SER A 69 -9.27 1.23 -5.45
CA SER A 69 -10.28 1.61 -6.44
C SER A 69 -10.59 3.11 -6.38
N ASP A 70 -10.74 3.66 -5.18
CA ASP A 70 -11.00 5.09 -4.97
C ASP A 70 -9.83 5.97 -5.42
N ILE A 71 -8.60 5.56 -5.08
CA ILE A 71 -7.36 6.24 -5.50
C ILE A 71 -7.22 6.19 -7.03
N LEU A 72 -7.54 5.05 -7.64
CA LEU A 72 -7.50 4.92 -9.10
C LEU A 72 -8.49 5.87 -9.78
N ALA A 73 -9.72 5.94 -9.28
CA ALA A 73 -10.74 6.85 -9.80
C ALA A 73 -10.32 8.33 -9.65
N THR A 74 -9.60 8.67 -8.58
CA THR A 74 -9.18 10.04 -8.27
C THR A 74 -8.00 10.50 -9.13
N PHE A 75 -6.97 9.67 -9.28
CA PHE A 75 -5.71 10.08 -9.92
C PHE A 75 -5.54 9.59 -11.35
N GLY A 76 -6.39 8.66 -11.80
CA GLY A 76 -6.28 7.99 -13.08
C GLY A 76 -5.12 6.99 -13.14
N LEU A 77 -5.28 5.94 -13.95
CA LEU A 77 -4.24 4.94 -14.19
C LEU A 77 -2.96 5.61 -14.69
N ARG A 78 -1.91 5.57 -13.87
CA ARG A 78 -0.57 5.95 -14.30
C ARG A 78 0.07 4.71 -14.91
N SER A 79 0.68 4.85 -16.08
CA SER A 79 1.31 3.73 -16.79
C SER A 79 2.27 2.95 -15.90
N GLU A 80 2.55 1.68 -16.21
CA GLU A 80 3.50 0.85 -15.45
C GLU A 80 4.83 1.57 -15.18
N LYS A 81 5.36 2.29 -16.18
CA LYS A 81 6.58 3.10 -16.04
C LYS A 81 6.44 4.21 -15.00
N ALA A 82 5.30 4.88 -14.95
CA ALA A 82 5.04 5.93 -13.97
C ALA A 82 4.87 5.35 -12.55
N LEU A 83 4.32 4.14 -12.43
CA LEU A 83 4.20 3.46 -11.13
C LEU A 83 5.53 2.93 -10.62
N ALA A 84 6.44 2.50 -11.50
CA ALA A 84 7.80 2.12 -11.11
C ALA A 84 8.55 3.27 -10.40
N LEU A 85 8.27 4.53 -10.77
CA LEU A 85 8.85 5.71 -10.14
C LEU A 85 8.34 5.95 -8.71
N LEU A 86 7.27 5.27 -8.28
CA LEU A 86 6.78 5.36 -6.90
C LEU A 86 7.64 4.57 -5.92
N PHE A 87 8.58 3.77 -6.41
CA PHE A 87 9.48 2.98 -5.60
C PHE A 87 10.92 3.52 -5.68
N THR A 88 11.58 3.50 -4.54
CA THR A 88 13.04 3.59 -4.44
C THR A 88 13.71 2.33 -5.00
N ASN A 89 15.01 2.39 -5.28
CA ASN A 89 15.80 1.24 -5.73
C ASN A 89 15.77 0.03 -4.77
N GLY A 90 15.33 0.22 -3.52
CA GLY A 90 15.18 -0.84 -2.52
C GLY A 90 13.76 -1.40 -2.39
N GLY A 91 12.83 -1.05 -3.29
CA GLY A 91 11.45 -1.52 -3.26
C GLY A 91 10.57 -0.89 -2.17
N ARG A 92 11.08 0.09 -1.42
CA ARG A 92 10.28 0.96 -0.55
C ARG A 92 9.62 2.06 -1.37
N LEU A 93 8.46 2.55 -0.94
CA LEU A 93 7.84 3.71 -1.55
C LEU A 93 8.74 4.94 -1.45
N ASP A 94 8.78 5.75 -2.51
CA ASP A 94 9.49 7.01 -2.56
C ASP A 94 8.53 8.16 -2.18
N TYR A 95 8.48 8.48 -0.88
CA TYR A 95 7.64 9.55 -0.33
C TYR A 95 8.02 10.97 -0.82
N ARG A 96 9.13 11.12 -1.56
CA ARG A 96 9.45 12.39 -2.25
C ARG A 96 8.56 12.60 -3.47
N VAL A 97 7.93 11.55 -4.00
CA VAL A 97 6.97 11.63 -5.09
C VAL A 97 5.61 12.08 -4.53
N PRO A 98 5.04 13.21 -5.01
CA PRO A 98 3.81 13.76 -4.45
C PRO A 98 2.62 12.79 -4.42
N LEU A 99 2.54 11.90 -5.41
CA LEU A 99 1.47 10.89 -5.47
C LEU A 99 1.55 9.88 -4.32
N VAL A 100 2.77 9.49 -3.91
CA VAL A 100 2.96 8.58 -2.77
C VAL A 100 2.50 9.26 -1.49
N GLY A 101 2.89 10.53 -1.27
CA GLY A 101 2.44 11.32 -0.11
C GLY A 101 0.91 11.47 -0.08
N GLN A 102 0.28 11.83 -1.19
CA GLN A 102 -1.18 11.97 -1.27
C GLN A 102 -1.91 10.64 -1.03
N THR A 103 -1.36 9.53 -1.53
CA THR A 103 -1.92 8.18 -1.28
C THR A 103 -1.79 7.84 0.21
N HIS A 104 -0.63 8.15 0.82
CA HIS A 104 -0.40 7.95 2.25
C HIS A 104 -1.36 8.74 3.12
N ASP A 105 -1.58 10.02 2.83
CA ASP A 105 -2.55 10.86 3.54
C ASP A 105 -3.97 10.28 3.46
N GLY A 106 -4.35 9.77 2.29
CA GLY A 106 -5.61 9.04 2.09
C GLY A 106 -5.71 7.78 2.96
N CYS A 107 -4.61 7.03 3.07
CA CYS A 107 -4.52 5.83 3.91
C CYS A 107 -4.65 6.18 5.40
N ALA A 108 -3.91 7.19 5.88
CA ALA A 108 -3.98 7.66 7.26
C ALA A 108 -5.41 8.14 7.62
N ALA A 109 -6.03 8.93 6.73
CA ALA A 109 -7.41 9.38 6.93
C ALA A 109 -8.42 8.23 6.94
N ARG A 110 -8.20 7.17 6.15
CA ARG A 110 -9.05 5.97 6.14
C ARG A 110 -8.95 5.18 7.43
N LEU A 111 -7.76 5.09 8.03
CA LEU A 111 -7.50 4.40 9.28
C LEU A 111 -8.14 5.11 10.49
N GLN A 112 -8.17 6.44 10.49
CA GLN A 112 -8.84 7.22 11.53
C GLN A 112 -10.37 7.06 11.55
N ARG A 113 -10.95 6.57 10.45
CA ARG A 113 -12.39 6.34 10.28
C ARG A 113 -12.80 4.86 10.39
N ALA A 114 -11.83 3.97 10.60
CA ALA A 114 -12.01 2.51 10.55
C ALA A 114 -12.44 1.90 11.90
#